data_AF-A0A317NH11-F1
#
_entry.id   AF-A0A317NH11-F1
#
_cell.length_a   1.000
_cell.length_b   1.000
_cell.length_c   1.000
_cell.angle_alpha   90.00
_cell.angle_beta   90.00
_cell.angle_gamma   90.00
#
_symmetry.space_group_name_H-M   'P 1'
#
loop_
_entity.id
_entity.type
_entity.pdbx_description
1 polymer ?
#
loop_
_entity_poly.entity_id
_entity_poly.type
_entity_poly.pdbx_seq_one_letter_code
_entity_poly.pdbx_strand_id
1 'polypeptide(L)'
;MLTEIAPGHWKARIYIRDTSGRRREVARFSPIKLSAQGRPLPDRTGQRALDAVMAAAVDIRVDLDDELSDSITIKQLWDHYRDHLVSLGRAEGTLSRYDEAAKTFDSAFGGRRLFEVNTATVEAFLKDVGHARGPSNMRTARNVLSGMFRFACARTALAVNPVREARMAENVEAKGRTGGAGDLTVDELRFILSSVRTSQIPCPRKLSKAERERGTPVKAYTPPTVAAYCEGADLADVITLYAATGLRRSQMLGLVWSDIDLDEATLHPVGKVIRVAAQFCRLRRRSAWS
;
A
#
# COMPACT_ATOMS: atom_id res chain seq x y z
N MET A 1 26.42 34.17 -15.01
CA MET A 1 27.08 35.42 -15.44
C MET A 1 26.55 36.55 -14.58
N LEU A 2 27.45 37.37 -14.05
CA LEU A 2 27.14 38.48 -13.16
C LEU A 2 27.51 39.80 -13.86
N THR A 3 26.64 40.81 -13.77
CA THR A 3 26.81 42.09 -14.47
C THR A 3 26.35 43.23 -13.56
N GLU A 4 27.19 44.24 -13.37
CA GLU A 4 26.81 45.48 -12.68
C GLU A 4 26.04 46.39 -13.65
N ILE A 5 24.86 46.84 -13.26
CA ILE A 5 23.97 47.66 -14.11
C ILE A 5 24.03 49.13 -13.70
N ALA A 6 24.19 49.39 -12.40
CA ALA A 6 24.43 50.69 -11.81
C ALA A 6 25.30 50.48 -10.55
N PRO A 7 26.00 51.52 -10.04
CA PRO A 7 26.89 51.37 -8.89
C PRO A 7 26.19 50.68 -7.70
N GLY A 8 26.64 49.47 -7.35
CA GLY A 8 26.06 48.68 -6.27
C GLY A 8 24.75 47.95 -6.59
N HIS A 9 24.35 47.89 -7.85
CA HIS A 9 23.17 47.17 -8.35
C HIS A 9 23.59 46.15 -9.40
N TRP A 10 23.42 44.87 -9.07
CA TRP A 10 23.88 43.77 -9.92
C TRP A 10 22.71 42.95 -10.47
N LYS A 11 22.92 42.36 -11.63
CA LYS A 11 22.08 41.32 -12.22
C LYS A 11 22.90 40.06 -12.40
N ALA A 12 22.42 38.96 -11.83
CA ALA A 12 22.93 37.64 -12.14
C ALA A 12 22.00 36.97 -13.16
N ARG A 13 22.58 36.16 -14.03
CA ARG A 13 21.87 35.26 -14.95
C ARG A 13 22.50 33.87 -14.95
N ILE A 14 21.67 32.85 -15.02
CA ILE A 14 22.08 31.46 -15.24
C ILE A 14 21.13 30.81 -16.25
N TYR A 15 21.58 29.69 -16.82
CA TYR A 15 20.74 28.83 -17.66
C TYR A 15 20.41 27.56 -16.89
N ILE A 16 19.12 27.21 -16.85
CA ILE A 16 18.61 25.95 -16.31
C ILE A 16 18.03 25.16 -17.47
N ARG A 17 18.20 23.84 -17.46
CA ARG A 17 17.50 22.96 -18.42
C ARG A 17 16.20 22.49 -17.77
N ASP A 18 15.09 22.57 -18.50
CA ASP A 18 13.84 21.95 -18.07
C ASP A 18 13.83 20.43 -18.36
N THR A 19 12.80 19.74 -17.89
CA THR A 19 12.59 18.30 -18.09
C THR A 19 12.46 17.91 -19.57
N SER A 20 12.12 18.86 -20.45
CA SER A 20 12.13 18.68 -21.91
C SER A 20 13.51 18.85 -22.55
N GLY A 21 14.55 19.17 -21.75
CA GLY A 21 15.92 19.43 -22.19
C GLY A 21 16.15 20.82 -22.77
N ARG A 22 15.14 21.70 -22.80
CA ARG A 22 15.24 23.07 -23.32
C ARG A 22 15.91 23.97 -22.28
N ARG A 23 16.79 24.85 -22.75
CA ARG A 23 17.47 25.83 -21.90
C ARG A 23 16.54 27.02 -21.65
N ARG A 24 16.29 27.33 -20.38
CA ARG A 24 15.59 28.53 -19.93
C ARG A 24 16.58 29.44 -19.18
N GLU A 25 16.50 30.73 -19.47
CA GLU A 25 17.29 31.74 -18.76
C GLU A 25 16.56 32.18 -17.49
N VAL A 26 17.28 32.15 -16.37
CA VAL A 26 16.81 32.71 -15.10
C VAL A 26 17.73 33.85 -14.72
N ALA A 27 17.14 35.02 -14.49
CA ALA A 27 17.85 36.21 -14.03
C ALA A 27 17.18 36.82 -12.79
N ARG A 28 18.00 37.34 -11.89
CA ARG A 28 17.57 38.12 -10.71
C ARG A 28 18.51 39.30 -10.51
N PHE A 29 17.96 40.34 -9.90
CA PHE A 29 18.69 41.54 -9.49
C PHE A 29 19.03 41.45 -8.00
N SER A 30 20.03 42.20 -7.54
CA SER A 30 20.38 42.32 -6.12
C SER A 30 19.14 42.74 -5.31
N PRO A 31 18.64 41.89 -4.39
CA PRO A 31 17.57 42.26 -3.49
C PRO A 31 17.94 43.48 -2.64
N ILE A 32 16.99 44.38 -2.40
CA ILE A 32 17.20 45.57 -1.57
C ILE A 32 17.44 45.13 -0.12
N LYS A 33 18.50 45.67 0.50
CA LYS A 33 18.82 45.47 1.93
C LYS A 33 18.91 46.84 2.56
N LEU A 34 18.19 47.08 3.65
CA LEU A 34 18.17 48.36 4.35
C LEU A 34 19.12 48.33 5.55
N SER A 35 19.68 49.49 5.92
CA SER A 35 20.45 49.67 7.15
C SER A 35 19.51 49.73 8.36
N ALA A 36 20.07 49.72 9.58
CA ALA A 36 19.31 49.95 10.80
C ALA A 36 18.55 51.30 10.82
N GLN A 37 18.98 52.26 9.99
CA GLN A 37 18.35 53.57 9.78
C GLN A 37 17.50 53.63 8.49
N GLY A 38 17.15 52.50 7.89
CA GLY A 38 16.26 52.43 6.73
C GLY A 38 16.88 52.84 5.39
N ARG A 39 18.21 53.01 5.29
CA ARG A 39 18.87 53.40 4.03
C ARG A 39 19.23 52.17 3.19
N PRO A 40 19.05 52.17 1.86
CA PRO A 40 19.45 51.05 1.01
C PRO A 40 20.97 50.87 1.00
N LEU A 41 21.44 49.68 1.37
CA LEU A 41 22.84 49.28 1.23
C LEU A 41 23.10 48.84 -0.21
N PRO A 42 24.17 49.36 -0.86
CA PRO A 42 24.61 48.89 -2.17
C PRO A 42 25.23 47.49 -2.08
N ASP A 43 25.05 46.67 -3.11
CA ASP A 43 25.65 45.35 -3.22
C ASP A 43 27.05 45.51 -3.80
N ARG A 44 28.08 45.53 -2.96
CA ARG A 44 29.44 45.86 -3.39
C ARG A 44 30.07 44.80 -4.30
N THR A 45 29.66 43.54 -4.15
CA THR A 45 30.29 42.40 -4.83
C THR A 45 29.32 41.64 -5.74
N GLY A 46 28.04 42.04 -5.76
CA GLY A 46 27.00 41.32 -6.50
C GLY A 46 26.59 39.99 -5.88
N GLN A 47 27.07 39.67 -4.66
CA GLN A 47 26.78 38.39 -4.00
C GLN A 47 25.28 38.21 -3.76
N ARG A 48 24.55 39.28 -3.45
CA ARG A 48 23.10 39.17 -3.22
C ARG A 48 22.34 38.87 -4.51
N ALA A 49 22.80 39.37 -5.66
CA ALA A 49 22.23 38.98 -6.95
C ALA A 49 22.53 37.51 -7.27
N LEU A 50 23.73 37.01 -6.96
CA LEU A 50 24.09 35.61 -7.11
C LEU A 50 23.22 34.70 -6.23
N ASP A 51 23.12 35.01 -4.94
CA ASP A 51 22.32 34.24 -3.99
C ASP A 51 20.84 34.21 -4.41
N ALA A 52 20.30 35.35 -4.88
CA ALA A 52 18.92 35.43 -5.35
C ALA A 52 18.67 34.61 -6.62
N VAL A 53 19.60 34.62 -7.58
CA VAL A 53 19.51 33.75 -8.77
C VAL A 53 19.62 32.28 -8.39
N MET A 54 20.54 31.93 -7.49
CA MET A 54 20.72 30.54 -7.07
C MET A 54 19.51 30.02 -6.29
N ALA A 55 18.90 30.84 -5.42
CA ALA A 55 17.66 30.49 -4.75
C ALA A 55 16.52 30.27 -5.75
N ALA A 56 16.31 31.20 -6.69
CA ALA A 56 15.30 31.04 -7.73
C ALA A 56 15.56 29.81 -8.62
N ALA A 57 16.82 29.44 -8.83
CA ALA A 57 17.19 28.25 -9.57
C ALA A 57 16.86 26.97 -8.82
N VAL A 58 17.06 26.97 -7.51
CA VAL A 58 16.69 25.86 -6.63
C VAL A 58 15.16 25.73 -6.59
N ASP A 59 14.42 26.83 -6.42
CA ASP A 59 12.94 26.78 -6.39
C ASP A 59 12.37 26.26 -7.72
N ILE A 60 12.86 26.77 -8.86
CA ILE A 60 12.45 26.28 -10.19
C ILE A 60 12.85 24.81 -10.39
N ARG A 61 14.02 24.39 -9.87
CA ARG A 61 14.44 23.00 -9.93
C ARG A 61 13.60 22.12 -9.02
N VAL A 62 13.16 22.60 -7.86
CA VAL A 62 12.25 21.90 -6.94
C VAL A 62 10.84 21.78 -7.53
N ASP A 63 10.33 22.81 -8.21
CA ASP A 63 9.05 22.75 -8.93
C ASP A 63 9.10 21.81 -10.15
N LEU A 64 10.28 21.63 -10.76
CA LEU A 64 10.52 20.65 -11.82
C LEU A 64 10.80 19.24 -11.23
N ASP A 65 11.42 19.16 -10.05
CA ASP A 65 11.75 17.96 -9.26
C ASP A 65 10.61 17.54 -8.29
N ASP A 66 9.39 18.08 -8.45
CA ASP A 66 8.18 17.40 -7.97
C ASP A 66 8.05 16.01 -8.66
N GLU A 67 8.84 15.80 -9.72
CA GLU A 67 9.30 14.51 -10.24
C GLU A 67 10.39 13.89 -9.32
N LEU A 68 10.10 12.72 -8.74
CA LEU A 68 11.01 11.86 -7.96
C LEU A 68 12.51 12.11 -8.25
N SER A 69 13.24 12.71 -7.31
CA SER A 69 14.71 12.82 -7.41
C SER A 69 15.41 11.61 -6.77
N ASP A 70 16.65 11.34 -7.15
CA ASP A 70 17.49 10.29 -6.54
C ASP A 70 17.70 10.51 -5.03
N SER A 71 17.46 11.73 -4.55
CA SER A 71 17.58 12.09 -3.15
C SER A 71 16.34 11.77 -2.33
N ILE A 72 15.27 11.20 -2.86
CA ILE A 72 14.13 10.80 -2.02
C ILE A 72 14.49 9.62 -1.10
N THR A 73 13.80 9.54 0.02
CA THR A 73 13.85 8.38 0.92
C THR A 73 12.99 7.23 0.41
N ILE A 74 13.25 5.99 0.87
CA ILE A 74 12.40 4.84 0.53
C ILE A 74 10.96 5.02 0.99
N LYS A 75 10.75 5.67 2.14
CA LYS A 75 9.41 6.00 2.63
C LYS A 75 8.68 6.95 1.68
N GLN A 76 9.34 8.01 1.22
CA GLN A 76 8.76 8.93 0.23
C GLN A 76 8.50 8.23 -1.12
N LEU A 77 9.41 7.36 -1.55
CA LEU A 77 9.20 6.54 -2.75
C LEU A 77 7.94 5.67 -2.64
N TRP A 78 7.66 5.12 -1.45
CA TRP A 78 6.42 4.36 -1.22
C TRP A 78 5.19 5.24 -1.42
N ASP A 79 5.16 6.44 -0.85
CA ASP A 79 4.03 7.37 -0.99
C ASP A 79 3.74 7.67 -2.49
N HIS A 80 4.76 8.06 -3.25
CA HIS A 80 4.61 8.31 -4.70
C HIS A 80 4.19 7.04 -5.48
N TYR A 81 4.78 5.88 -5.17
CA TYR A 81 4.43 4.64 -5.85
C TYR A 81 3.01 4.19 -5.51
N ARG A 82 2.58 4.41 -4.27
CA ARG A 82 1.22 4.11 -3.81
C ARG A 82 0.20 4.97 -4.55
N ASP A 83 0.45 6.27 -4.68
CA ASP A 83 -0.42 7.18 -5.44
C ASP A 83 -0.49 6.78 -6.91
N HIS A 84 0.63 6.34 -7.50
CA HIS A 84 0.64 5.77 -8.84
C HIS A 84 -0.20 4.48 -8.95
N LEU A 85 -0.15 3.59 -7.96
CA LEU A 85 -1.00 2.40 -7.95
C LEU A 85 -2.49 2.75 -7.84
N VAL A 86 -2.83 3.79 -7.07
CA VAL A 86 -4.20 4.31 -6.98
C VAL A 86 -4.64 4.88 -8.34
N SER A 87 -3.79 5.67 -9.01
CA SER A 87 -4.10 6.24 -10.32
C SER A 87 -4.31 5.16 -11.40
N LEU A 88 -3.66 4.00 -11.26
CA LEU A 88 -3.86 2.82 -12.13
C LEU A 88 -5.12 2.00 -11.78
N GLY A 89 -5.91 2.42 -10.79
CA GLY A 89 -7.13 1.71 -10.39
C GLY A 89 -6.85 0.35 -9.72
N ARG A 90 -5.71 0.20 -9.03
CA ARG A 90 -5.35 -1.03 -8.33
C ARG A 90 -6.41 -1.36 -7.27
N ALA A 91 -6.70 -2.65 -7.09
CA ALA A 91 -7.68 -3.09 -6.10
C ALA A 91 -7.26 -2.69 -4.67
N GLU A 92 -8.20 -2.15 -3.88
CA GLU A 92 -7.95 -1.70 -2.50
C GLU A 92 -7.38 -2.80 -1.60
N GLY A 93 -7.84 -4.03 -1.73
CA GLY A 93 -7.27 -5.16 -0.97
C GLY A 93 -5.79 -5.42 -1.30
N THR A 94 -5.36 -5.11 -2.52
CA THR A 94 -3.94 -5.17 -2.90
C THR A 94 -3.17 -3.99 -2.32
N LEU A 95 -3.74 -2.77 -2.36
CA LEU A 95 -3.13 -1.60 -1.72
C LEU A 95 -2.95 -1.82 -0.22
N SER A 96 -3.98 -2.31 0.49
CA SER A 96 -3.88 -2.64 1.91
C SER A 96 -2.82 -3.70 2.21
N ARG A 97 -2.71 -4.74 1.37
CA ARG A 97 -1.63 -5.74 1.53
C ARG A 97 -0.25 -5.14 1.30
N TYR A 98 -0.12 -4.19 0.36
CA TYR A 98 1.15 -3.52 0.10
C TYR A 98 1.48 -2.50 1.18
N ASP A 99 0.49 -1.79 1.75
CA ASP A 99 0.64 -0.90 2.90
C ASP A 99 1.23 -1.67 4.11
N GLU A 100 0.73 -2.88 4.37
CA GLU A 100 1.28 -3.74 5.42
C GLU A 100 2.71 -4.18 5.14
N ALA A 101 3.04 -4.47 3.87
CA ALA A 101 4.41 -4.76 3.48
C ALA A 101 5.30 -3.50 3.63
N ALA A 102 4.78 -2.32 3.30
CA ALA A 102 5.51 -1.07 3.37
C ALA A 102 5.96 -0.70 4.76
N LYS A 103 5.07 -0.87 5.75
CA LYS A 103 5.42 -0.72 7.17
C LYS A 103 6.67 -1.53 7.58
N THR A 104 6.89 -2.70 6.98
CA THR A 104 8.05 -3.54 7.31
C THR A 104 9.36 -2.94 6.82
N PHE A 105 9.46 -2.52 5.56
CA PHE A 105 10.70 -1.89 5.07
C PHE A 105 10.85 -0.44 5.55
N ASP A 106 9.75 0.27 5.82
CA ASP A 106 9.79 1.60 6.42
C ASP A 106 10.49 1.58 7.77
N SER A 107 10.17 0.57 8.59
CA SER A 107 10.81 0.35 9.89
C SER A 107 12.28 -0.08 9.78
N ALA A 108 12.65 -0.80 8.72
CA ALA A 108 13.99 -1.36 8.55
C ALA A 108 14.98 -0.34 7.94
N PHE A 109 14.57 0.34 6.86
CA PHE A 109 15.43 1.27 6.12
C PHE A 109 14.64 2.38 5.40
N GLY A 110 13.40 2.67 5.82
CA GLY A 110 12.56 3.70 5.18
C GLY A 110 13.17 5.09 5.11
N GLY A 111 14.00 5.43 6.10
CA GLY A 111 14.73 6.70 6.16
C GLY A 111 15.97 6.78 5.27
N ARG A 112 16.42 5.65 4.69
CA ARG A 112 17.56 5.66 3.76
C ARG A 112 17.15 6.29 2.44
N ARG A 113 18.11 6.94 1.79
CA ARG A 113 17.97 7.51 0.45
C ARG A 113 17.98 6.41 -0.59
N LEU A 114 17.38 6.68 -1.75
CA LEU A 114 17.25 5.71 -2.84
C LEU A 114 18.59 5.07 -3.23
N PHE A 115 19.64 5.90 -3.37
CA PHE A 115 20.99 5.47 -3.77
C PHE A 115 21.77 4.71 -2.68
N GLU A 116 21.34 4.78 -1.42
CA GLU A 116 21.98 4.07 -0.30
C GLU A 116 21.53 2.61 -0.21
N VAL A 117 20.45 2.24 -0.89
CA VAL A 117 19.89 0.90 -0.86
C VAL A 117 20.51 0.05 -1.97
N ASN A 118 21.43 -0.81 -1.57
CA ASN A 118 22.06 -1.79 -2.46
C ASN A 118 21.40 -3.18 -2.33
N THR A 119 21.79 -4.09 -3.23
CA THR A 119 21.31 -5.49 -3.24
C THR A 119 21.51 -6.18 -1.89
N ALA A 120 22.67 -5.99 -1.25
CA ALA A 120 22.99 -6.62 0.04
C ALA A 120 22.03 -6.17 1.16
N THR A 121 21.65 -4.89 1.18
CA THR A 121 20.66 -4.35 2.14
C THR A 121 19.29 -4.99 1.92
N VAL A 122 18.88 -5.17 0.66
CA VAL A 122 17.62 -5.83 0.31
C VAL A 122 17.63 -7.30 0.72
N GLU A 123 18.72 -8.03 0.45
CA GLU A 123 18.84 -9.45 0.82
C GLU A 123 18.80 -9.65 2.34
N ALA A 124 19.54 -8.83 3.10
CA ALA A 124 19.51 -8.85 4.56
C ALA A 124 18.09 -8.63 5.09
N PHE A 125 17.38 -7.61 4.57
CA PHE A 125 16.00 -7.35 4.94
C PHE A 125 15.06 -8.52 4.61
N LEU A 126 15.17 -9.08 3.39
CA LEU A 126 14.29 -10.19 2.98
C LEU A 126 14.52 -11.43 3.84
N LYS A 127 15.78 -11.71 4.21
CA LYS A 127 16.14 -12.76 5.16
C LYS A 127 15.46 -12.55 6.51
N ASP A 128 15.52 -11.33 7.07
CA ASP A 128 14.90 -11.01 8.35
C ASP A 128 13.37 -11.14 8.31
N VAL A 129 12.73 -10.66 7.24
CA VAL A 129 11.29 -10.83 7.02
C VAL A 129 10.92 -12.31 6.90
N GLY A 130 11.75 -13.10 6.19
CA GLY A 130 11.59 -14.53 6.07
C GLY A 130 11.58 -15.23 7.43
N HIS A 131 12.60 -14.97 8.26
CA HIS A 131 12.67 -15.57 9.59
C HIS A 131 11.54 -15.14 10.52
N ALA A 132 11.15 -13.87 10.47
CA ALA A 132 10.12 -13.32 11.35
C ALA A 132 8.69 -13.71 10.95
N ARG A 133 8.37 -13.70 9.65
CA ARG A 133 6.99 -13.78 9.13
C ARG A 133 6.76 -14.89 8.09
N GLY A 134 7.79 -15.64 7.74
CA GLY A 134 7.74 -16.75 6.81
C GLY A 134 7.84 -16.37 5.33
N PRO A 135 7.93 -17.38 4.44
CA PRO A 135 8.33 -17.20 3.04
C PRO A 135 7.31 -16.44 2.19
N SER A 136 6.01 -16.52 2.49
CA SER A 136 4.97 -15.80 1.75
C SER A 136 5.05 -14.27 1.96
N ASN A 137 5.35 -13.83 3.18
CA ASN A 137 5.53 -12.43 3.50
C ASN A 137 6.83 -11.89 2.89
N MET A 138 7.93 -12.65 2.96
CA MET A 138 9.19 -12.32 2.28
C MET A 138 8.98 -12.10 0.77
N ARG A 139 8.25 -13.00 0.10
CA ARG A 139 7.95 -12.87 -1.33
C ARG A 139 7.09 -11.64 -1.63
N THR A 140 6.12 -11.35 -0.78
CA THR A 140 5.28 -10.15 -0.91
C THR A 140 6.12 -8.88 -0.77
N ALA A 141 6.98 -8.80 0.25
CA ALA A 141 7.87 -7.68 0.47
C ALA A 141 8.83 -7.46 -0.73
N ARG A 142 9.44 -8.54 -1.25
CA ARG A 142 10.27 -8.47 -2.47
C ARG A 142 9.50 -7.93 -3.66
N ASN A 143 8.26 -8.39 -3.88
CA ASN A 143 7.44 -7.96 -5.00
C ASN A 143 7.09 -6.47 -4.92
N VAL A 144 6.76 -5.97 -3.72
CA VAL A 144 6.46 -4.55 -3.49
C VAL A 144 7.71 -3.70 -3.72
N LEU A 145 8.83 -4.04 -3.09
CA LEU A 145 10.11 -3.35 -3.28
C LEU A 145 10.55 -3.35 -4.75
N SER A 146 10.45 -4.49 -5.43
CA SER A 146 10.77 -4.59 -6.85
C SER A 146 9.90 -3.66 -7.70
N GLY A 147 8.61 -3.52 -7.37
CA GLY A 147 7.70 -2.57 -8.01
C GLY A 147 8.10 -1.11 -7.78
N MET A 148 8.39 -0.74 -6.53
CA MET A 148 8.84 0.60 -6.15
C MET A 148 10.12 1.00 -6.88
N PHE A 149 11.14 0.14 -6.88
CA PHE A 149 12.41 0.43 -7.55
C PHE A 149 12.27 0.44 -9.09
N ARG A 150 11.37 -0.34 -9.68
CA ARG A 150 11.05 -0.19 -11.11
C ARG A 150 10.40 1.15 -11.41
N PHE A 151 9.48 1.58 -10.55
CA PHE A 151 8.83 2.88 -10.66
C PHE A 151 9.85 4.03 -10.56
N ALA A 152 10.82 3.91 -9.64
CA ALA A 152 11.92 4.85 -9.49
C ALA A 152 12.87 4.84 -10.71
N CYS A 153 13.34 3.68 -11.19
CA CYS A 153 14.22 3.59 -12.36
C CYS A 153 13.64 4.25 -13.62
N ALA A 154 12.30 4.29 -13.74
CA ALA A 154 11.64 4.94 -14.88
C ALA A 154 11.58 6.47 -14.78
N ARG A 155 11.88 7.06 -13.62
CA ARG A 155 11.64 8.50 -13.30
C ARG A 155 12.83 9.21 -12.65
N THR A 156 13.85 8.45 -12.26
CA THR A 156 15.04 8.92 -11.55
C THR A 156 16.29 8.55 -12.36
N ALA A 157 17.47 9.03 -11.97
CA ALA A 157 18.73 8.62 -12.59
C ALA A 157 19.24 7.25 -12.08
N LEU A 158 18.44 6.52 -11.28
CA LEU A 158 18.76 5.17 -10.81
C LEU A 158 18.83 4.18 -11.98
N ALA A 159 20.05 3.80 -12.37
CA ALA A 159 20.30 2.95 -13.53
C ALA A 159 19.80 1.50 -13.39
N VAL A 160 19.83 0.94 -12.16
CA VAL A 160 19.53 -0.48 -11.93
C VAL A 160 18.67 -0.65 -10.68
N ASN A 161 17.66 -1.51 -10.78
CA ASN A 161 16.85 -1.93 -9.64
C ASN A 161 17.66 -2.90 -8.73
N PRO A 162 17.99 -2.53 -7.49
CA PRO A 162 18.78 -3.35 -6.57
C PRO A 162 18.08 -4.66 -6.17
N VAL A 163 16.75 -4.74 -6.33
CA VAL A 163 15.95 -5.94 -6.02
C VAL A 163 16.02 -6.99 -7.12
N ARG A 164 16.48 -6.62 -8.34
CA ARG A 164 16.46 -7.53 -9.50
C ARG A 164 17.31 -8.77 -9.24
N GLU A 165 18.54 -8.56 -8.78
CA GLU A 165 19.51 -9.63 -8.48
C GLU A 165 19.43 -10.13 -7.03
N ALA A 166 18.61 -9.49 -6.18
CA ALA A 166 18.48 -9.87 -4.78
C ALA A 166 17.89 -11.27 -4.64
N ARG A 167 18.64 -12.14 -3.96
CA ARG A 167 18.24 -13.51 -3.62
C ARG A 167 17.37 -13.51 -2.38
N MET A 168 16.39 -14.41 -2.37
CA MET A 168 15.61 -14.69 -1.17
C MET A 168 16.31 -15.78 -0.38
N ALA A 169 16.18 -15.76 0.94
CA ALA A 169 16.65 -16.85 1.78
C ALA A 169 15.95 -18.15 1.38
N GLU A 170 16.75 -19.18 1.11
CA GLU A 170 16.27 -20.53 0.86
C GLU A 170 15.95 -21.25 2.18
N ASN A 171 15.10 -22.27 2.11
CA ASN A 171 14.76 -23.14 3.26
C ASN A 171 14.22 -22.40 4.50
N VAL A 172 13.59 -21.24 4.30
CA VAL A 172 12.88 -20.53 5.37
C VAL A 172 11.65 -21.34 5.76
N GLU A 173 11.64 -21.83 7.00
CA GLU A 173 10.49 -22.56 7.55
C GLU A 173 9.21 -21.73 7.46
N ALA A 174 8.15 -22.38 7.00
CA ALA A 174 6.82 -21.77 6.99
C ALA A 174 6.40 -21.46 8.43
N LYS A 175 6.04 -20.21 8.70
CA LYS A 175 5.43 -19.82 9.97
C LYS A 175 3.92 -20.04 9.91
N GLY A 176 3.39 -20.81 10.83
CA GLY A 176 1.96 -21.15 10.94
C GLY A 176 1.61 -22.56 10.44
N ARG A 177 0.32 -22.81 10.19
CA ARG A 177 -0.16 -24.08 9.64
C ARG A 177 0.31 -24.23 8.18
N THR A 178 1.21 -25.18 7.95
CA THR A 178 1.66 -25.57 6.59
C THR A 178 0.64 -26.55 5.99
N GLY A 179 0.36 -26.44 4.68
CA GLY A 179 -0.49 -27.41 3.96
C GLY A 179 -1.92 -26.97 3.63
N GLY A 180 -2.28 -25.70 3.86
CA GLY A 180 -3.64 -25.21 3.56
C GLY A 180 -4.70 -25.81 4.50
N ALA A 181 -5.97 -25.57 4.19
CA ALA A 181 -7.06 -26.34 4.80
C ALA A 181 -7.12 -27.69 4.10
N GLY A 182 -7.27 -28.79 4.85
CA GLY A 182 -7.55 -30.10 4.26
C GLY A 182 -8.90 -30.08 3.54
N ASP A 183 -9.05 -30.96 2.56
CA ASP A 183 -10.30 -31.15 1.85
C ASP A 183 -11.35 -31.79 2.76
N LEU A 184 -12.62 -31.44 2.52
CA LEU A 184 -13.76 -32.05 3.21
C LEU A 184 -14.15 -33.34 2.51
N THR A 185 -14.24 -34.42 3.28
CA THR A 185 -14.83 -35.67 2.79
C THR A 185 -16.35 -35.55 2.64
N VAL A 186 -16.96 -36.46 1.88
CA VAL A 186 -18.41 -36.50 1.68
C VAL A 186 -19.15 -36.68 3.01
N ASP A 187 -18.63 -37.50 3.91
CA ASP A 187 -19.25 -37.77 5.21
C ASP A 187 -19.15 -36.57 6.14
N GLU A 188 -18.02 -35.87 6.14
CA GLU A 188 -17.87 -34.60 6.88
C GLU A 188 -18.81 -33.53 6.34
N LEU A 189 -18.95 -33.41 5.02
CA LEU A 189 -19.89 -32.45 4.41
C LEU A 189 -21.34 -32.78 4.79
N ARG A 190 -21.74 -34.06 4.70
CA ARG A 190 -23.09 -34.50 5.10
C ARG A 190 -23.34 -34.23 6.58
N PHE A 191 -22.35 -34.49 7.43
CA PHE A 191 -22.40 -34.18 8.85
C PHE A 191 -22.60 -32.68 9.10
N ILE A 192 -21.86 -31.81 8.41
CA ILE A 192 -22.00 -30.35 8.53
C ILE A 192 -23.39 -29.91 8.09
N LEU A 193 -23.88 -30.34 6.92
CA LEU A 193 -25.18 -29.94 6.38
C LEU A 193 -26.36 -30.38 7.27
N SER A 194 -26.24 -31.53 7.92
CA SER A 194 -27.21 -31.98 8.92
C SER A 194 -27.09 -31.16 10.22
N SER A 195 -25.87 -30.93 10.69
CA SER A 195 -25.60 -30.26 11.97
C SER A 195 -26.06 -28.81 12.00
N VAL A 196 -25.92 -28.06 10.91
CA VAL A 196 -26.35 -26.65 10.84
C VAL A 196 -27.86 -26.46 10.97
N ARG A 197 -28.65 -27.53 10.79
CA ARG A 197 -30.12 -27.50 10.91
C ARG A 197 -30.64 -28.20 12.16
N THR A 198 -29.95 -29.22 12.66
CA THR A 198 -30.52 -30.14 13.67
C THR A 198 -29.69 -30.29 14.94
N SER A 199 -28.43 -29.86 14.93
CA SER A 199 -27.51 -30.10 16.04
C SER A 199 -27.97 -29.43 17.33
N GLN A 200 -28.04 -30.23 18.39
CA GLN A 200 -28.31 -29.79 19.76
C GLN A 200 -27.03 -29.49 20.55
N ILE A 201 -25.87 -29.58 19.90
CA ILE A 201 -24.58 -29.31 20.55
C ILE A 201 -24.47 -27.81 20.81
N PRO A 202 -24.13 -27.37 22.04
CA PRO A 202 -23.92 -25.96 22.34
C PRO A 202 -22.73 -25.39 21.58
N CYS A 203 -22.86 -24.16 21.08
CA CYS A 203 -21.76 -23.45 20.40
C CYS A 203 -20.56 -23.24 21.36
N PRO A 204 -19.32 -23.49 20.91
CA PRO A 204 -18.14 -23.24 21.73
C PRO A 204 -18.00 -21.74 22.02
N ARG A 205 -17.90 -21.38 23.29
CA ARG A 205 -17.72 -19.99 23.71
C ARG A 205 -16.32 -19.51 23.37
N LYS A 206 -16.19 -18.58 22.42
CA LYS A 206 -14.93 -17.85 22.15
C LYS A 206 -14.90 -16.55 22.92
N LEU A 207 -14.14 -16.52 24.02
CA LEU A 207 -13.95 -15.31 24.81
C LEU A 207 -13.18 -14.24 24.03
N SER A 208 -13.66 -13.00 24.06
CA SER A 208 -12.91 -11.85 23.56
C SER A 208 -11.60 -11.66 24.32
N LYS A 209 -10.67 -10.85 23.79
CA LYS A 209 -9.41 -10.55 24.50
C LYS A 209 -9.68 -9.88 25.85
N ALA A 210 -10.57 -8.89 25.87
CA ALA A 210 -10.97 -8.17 27.08
C ALA A 210 -11.63 -9.09 28.13
N GLU A 211 -12.45 -10.05 27.72
CA GLU A 211 -13.03 -11.03 28.65
C GLU A 211 -12.00 -12.01 29.22
N ARG A 212 -10.97 -12.37 28.45
CA ARG A 212 -9.88 -13.25 28.91
C ARG A 212 -8.96 -12.58 29.91
N GLU A 213 -8.73 -11.28 29.74
CA GLU A 213 -7.82 -10.48 30.59
C GLU A 213 -8.53 -9.92 31.84
N ARG A 214 -9.84 -10.16 31.97
CA ARG A 214 -10.64 -9.70 33.10
C ARG A 214 -10.33 -10.52 34.36
N GLY A 215 -10.00 -9.85 35.46
CA GLY A 215 -9.70 -10.49 36.75
C GLY A 215 -10.91 -11.06 37.52
N THR A 216 -12.13 -10.85 37.04
CA THR A 216 -13.35 -11.44 37.61
C THR A 216 -14.00 -12.41 36.63
N PRO A 217 -14.48 -13.58 37.08
CA PRO A 217 -15.16 -14.54 36.22
C PRO A 217 -16.34 -13.90 35.47
N VAL A 218 -16.47 -14.22 34.18
CA VAL A 218 -17.62 -13.75 33.40
C VAL A 218 -18.89 -14.47 33.89
N LYS A 219 -20.01 -13.75 33.97
CA LYS A 219 -21.32 -14.33 34.33
C LYS A 219 -21.62 -15.56 33.46
N ALA A 220 -22.31 -16.54 34.07
CA ALA A 220 -22.76 -17.73 33.38
C ALA A 220 -23.56 -17.34 32.12
N TYR A 221 -23.17 -17.94 30.99
CA TYR A 221 -23.81 -17.75 29.68
C TYR A 221 -24.12 -19.13 29.15
N THR A 222 -25.39 -19.39 28.86
CA THR A 222 -25.83 -20.60 28.18
C THR A 222 -25.72 -20.34 26.68
N PRO A 223 -24.77 -20.96 25.97
CA PRO A 223 -24.66 -20.76 24.53
C PRO A 223 -25.85 -21.39 23.79
N PRO A 224 -26.31 -20.79 22.68
CA PRO A 224 -27.26 -21.44 21.79
C PRO A 224 -26.64 -22.73 21.24
N THR A 225 -27.50 -23.67 20.83
CA THR A 225 -27.06 -24.82 20.05
C THR A 225 -26.54 -24.36 18.68
N VAL A 226 -25.77 -25.21 18.00
CA VAL A 226 -25.28 -24.93 16.64
C VAL A 226 -26.45 -24.64 15.70
N ALA A 227 -27.52 -25.44 15.74
CA ALA A 227 -28.71 -25.20 14.93
C ALA A 227 -29.38 -23.86 15.25
N ALA A 228 -29.63 -23.56 16.53
CA ALA A 228 -30.27 -22.31 16.93
C ALA A 228 -29.43 -21.08 16.56
N TYR A 229 -28.10 -21.18 16.64
CA TYR A 229 -27.21 -20.11 16.18
C TYR A 229 -27.26 -19.95 14.66
N CYS A 230 -27.21 -21.06 13.92
CA CYS A 230 -27.27 -21.03 12.46
C CYS A 230 -28.61 -20.50 11.94
N GLU A 231 -29.72 -20.81 12.60
CA GLU A 231 -31.04 -20.26 12.31
C GLU A 231 -31.07 -18.75 12.57
N GLY A 232 -30.67 -18.31 13.77
CA GLY A 232 -30.68 -16.89 14.12
C GLY A 232 -29.71 -16.02 13.30
N ALA A 233 -28.68 -16.62 12.70
CA ALA A 233 -27.69 -15.95 11.86
C ALA A 233 -27.85 -16.22 10.36
N ASP A 234 -28.91 -16.92 9.94
CA ASP A 234 -29.20 -17.28 8.55
C ASP A 234 -28.02 -17.97 7.82
N LEU A 235 -27.40 -18.95 8.49
CA LEU A 235 -26.20 -19.63 7.99
C LEU A 235 -26.48 -20.95 7.29
N ALA A 236 -27.61 -21.59 7.56
CA ALA A 236 -27.90 -22.93 7.03
C ALA A 236 -27.98 -22.93 5.50
N ASP A 237 -28.65 -21.93 4.92
CA ASP A 237 -28.82 -21.81 3.48
C ASP A 237 -27.53 -21.35 2.80
N VAL A 238 -26.81 -20.42 3.42
CA VAL A 238 -25.48 -19.98 2.94
C VAL A 238 -24.48 -21.14 2.89
N ILE A 239 -24.45 -21.99 3.93
CA ILE A 239 -23.56 -23.15 3.98
C ILE A 239 -23.97 -24.20 2.94
N THR A 240 -25.28 -24.42 2.76
CA THR A 240 -25.80 -25.31 1.71
C THR A 240 -25.39 -24.80 0.32
N LEU A 241 -25.51 -23.50 0.08
CA LEU A 241 -25.15 -22.90 -1.21
C LEU A 241 -23.64 -22.96 -1.46
N TYR A 242 -22.80 -22.82 -0.41
CA TYR A 242 -21.35 -23.05 -0.54
C TYR A 242 -21.03 -24.47 -0.98
N ALA A 243 -21.69 -25.46 -0.37
CA ALA A 243 -21.50 -26.86 -0.68
C ALA A 243 -21.90 -27.18 -2.13
N ALA A 244 -22.98 -26.56 -2.62
CA ALA A 244 -23.49 -26.81 -3.96
C ALA A 244 -22.72 -26.08 -5.08
N THR A 245 -22.23 -24.86 -4.82
CA THR A 245 -21.73 -23.96 -5.88
C THR A 245 -20.23 -23.75 -5.88
N GLY A 246 -19.55 -23.99 -4.76
CA GLY A 246 -18.11 -23.72 -4.61
C GLY A 246 -17.72 -22.25 -4.77
N LEU A 247 -18.68 -21.31 -4.67
CA LEU A 247 -18.39 -19.89 -4.84
C LEU A 247 -17.41 -19.37 -3.80
N ARG A 248 -16.56 -18.43 -4.21
CA ARG A 248 -15.69 -17.72 -3.27
C ARG A 248 -16.55 -16.92 -2.29
N ARG A 249 -16.09 -16.82 -1.04
CA ARG A 249 -16.83 -16.16 0.04
C ARG A 249 -17.38 -14.77 -0.32
N SER A 250 -16.57 -13.95 -0.98
CA SER A 250 -17.00 -12.61 -1.39
C SER A 250 -18.08 -12.61 -2.47
N GLN A 251 -18.11 -13.62 -3.35
CA GLN A 251 -19.14 -13.77 -4.38
C GLN A 251 -20.45 -14.26 -3.78
N MET A 252 -20.38 -15.24 -2.87
CA MET A 252 -21.55 -15.73 -2.13
C MET A 252 -22.27 -14.61 -1.40
N LEU A 253 -21.52 -13.80 -0.64
CA LEU A 253 -22.08 -12.66 0.10
C LEU A 253 -22.54 -11.52 -0.82
N GLY A 254 -22.14 -11.52 -2.09
CA GLY A 254 -22.53 -10.51 -3.08
C GLY A 254 -23.63 -10.97 -4.02
N LEU A 255 -24.20 -12.15 -3.77
CA LEU A 255 -25.29 -12.70 -4.55
C LEU A 255 -26.57 -11.93 -4.27
N VAL A 256 -27.35 -11.67 -5.32
CA VAL A 256 -28.69 -11.09 -5.22
C VAL A 256 -29.67 -11.94 -6.04
N TRP A 257 -30.97 -11.76 -5.82
CA TRP A 257 -32.00 -12.53 -6.52
C TRP A 257 -31.92 -12.44 -8.05
N SER A 258 -31.52 -11.30 -8.61
CA SER A 258 -31.35 -11.15 -10.06
C SER A 258 -30.19 -11.96 -10.66
N ASP A 259 -29.33 -12.55 -9.82
CA ASP A 259 -28.24 -13.42 -10.26
C ASP A 259 -28.69 -14.88 -10.38
N ILE A 260 -29.94 -15.19 -9.99
CA ILE A 260 -30.51 -16.54 -9.95
C ILE A 260 -31.64 -16.61 -10.97
N ASP A 261 -31.52 -17.52 -11.92
CA ASP A 261 -32.62 -17.90 -12.80
C ASP A 261 -33.13 -19.28 -12.35
N LEU A 262 -34.32 -19.30 -11.77
CA LEU A 262 -34.93 -20.53 -11.26
C LEU A 262 -35.56 -21.37 -12.39
N ASP A 263 -35.96 -20.74 -13.49
CA ASP A 263 -36.58 -21.43 -14.62
C ASP A 263 -35.51 -22.18 -15.42
N GLU A 264 -34.36 -21.55 -15.65
CA GLU A 264 -33.20 -22.15 -16.31
C GLU A 264 -32.28 -22.92 -15.34
N ALA A 265 -32.57 -22.86 -14.03
CA ALA A 265 -31.74 -23.41 -12.97
C ALA A 265 -30.27 -22.96 -13.04
N THR A 266 -30.04 -21.69 -13.39
CA THR A 266 -28.70 -21.12 -13.54
C THR A 266 -28.38 -20.06 -12.48
N LEU A 267 -27.08 -19.93 -12.18
CA LEU A 267 -26.54 -18.97 -11.23
C LEU A 267 -25.43 -18.16 -11.90
N HIS A 268 -25.62 -16.84 -12.02
CA HIS A 268 -24.71 -15.91 -12.66
C HIS A 268 -24.12 -14.92 -11.65
N PRO A 269 -23.09 -15.32 -10.86
CA PRO A 269 -22.53 -14.49 -9.80
C PRO A 269 -21.70 -13.33 -10.37
N VAL A 270 -22.32 -12.17 -10.55
CA VAL A 270 -21.66 -10.94 -11.04
C VAL A 270 -21.16 -10.03 -9.91
N GLY A 271 -21.65 -10.24 -8.69
CA GLY A 271 -21.33 -9.46 -7.50
C GLY A 271 -20.15 -10.00 -6.70
N LYS A 272 -19.47 -9.09 -5.99
CA LYS A 272 -18.57 -9.44 -4.88
C LYS A 272 -18.64 -8.40 -3.77
N VAL A 273 -18.73 -8.84 -2.52
CA VAL A 273 -18.62 -7.97 -1.35
C VAL A 273 -17.16 -7.83 -0.95
N ILE A 274 -16.73 -6.59 -0.74
CA ILE A 274 -15.40 -6.24 -0.24
C ILE A 274 -15.58 -5.40 1.02
N ARG A 275 -14.84 -5.75 2.07
CA ARG A 275 -14.75 -4.95 3.29
C ARG A 275 -13.48 -4.11 3.22
N VAL A 276 -13.64 -2.81 3.42
CA VAL A 276 -12.54 -1.84 3.43
C VAL A 276 -12.42 -1.31 4.85
N ALA A 277 -11.21 -1.27 5.40
CA ALA A 277 -10.99 -0.71 6.73
C ALA A 277 -11.44 0.76 6.76
N ALA A 278 -12.12 1.16 7.83
CA ALA A 278 -12.72 2.50 8.00
C ALA A 278 -13.87 2.87 7.03
N GLN A 279 -14.40 1.93 6.23
CA GLN A 279 -15.61 2.14 5.41
C GLN A 279 -16.63 1.01 5.62
N PHE A 280 -17.87 1.26 5.19
CA PHE A 280 -18.91 0.23 5.11
C PHE A 280 -18.57 -0.82 4.05
N CYS A 281 -19.13 -2.04 4.19
CA CYS A 281 -18.99 -3.09 3.17
C CYS A 281 -19.52 -2.58 1.81
N ARG A 282 -18.73 -2.75 0.75
CA ARG A 282 -19.08 -2.32 -0.60
C ARG A 282 -19.38 -3.53 -1.47
N LEU A 283 -20.57 -3.55 -2.08
CA LEU A 283 -20.91 -4.50 -3.15
C LEU A 283 -20.33 -3.96 -4.47
N ARG A 284 -19.41 -4.71 -5.07
CA ARG A 284 -18.87 -4.42 -6.40
C ARG A 284 -19.47 -5.41 -7.39
N ARG A 285 -20.28 -4.91 -8.33
CA ARG A 285 -20.82 -5.70 -9.43
C ARG A 285 -20.05 -5.40 -10.71
N ARG A 286 -19.86 -6.41 -11.56
CA ARG A 286 -19.47 -6.18 -12.95
C ARG A 286 -20.75 -5.82 -13.72
N SER A 287 -20.68 -4.82 -14.61
CA SER A 287 -21.76 -4.61 -15.57
C SER A 287 -21.93 -5.90 -16.35
N ALA A 288 -23.18 -6.37 -16.45
CA ALA A 288 -23.51 -7.45 -17.38
C ALA A 288 -23.01 -7.04 -18.76
N TRP A 289 -22.36 -7.97 -19.46
CA TRP A 289 -22.00 -7.75 -20.85
C TRP A 289 -23.30 -7.47 -21.60
N SER A 290 -23.43 -6.25 -22.12
CA SER A 290 -24.40 -5.91 -23.17
C SER A 290 -23.92 -6.46 -24.49
#